data_AF-A0A7S3HEN0-F1
#
_entry.id   AF-A0A7S3HEN0-F1
#
_cell.length_a   1.000
_cell.length_b   1.000
_cell.length_c   1.000
_cell.angle_alpha   90.00
_cell.angle_beta   90.00
_cell.angle_gamma   90.00
#
_symmetry.space_group_name_H-M   'P 1'
#
loop_
_entity.id
_entity.type
_entity.pdbx_description
1 polymer ?
#
loop_
_entity_poly.entity_id
_entity_poly.type
_entity_poly.pdbx_seq_one_letter_code
_entity_poly.pdbx_strand_id
1 'polypeptide(L)'
;VGVVLHELGYKPIGVRIDSGDLAYFSRQIRKEFRLFDQEVMKEKVFSEANIVASNDINEKVLLALAVEGNEIDTFGIGTHLVTCQSQPALGCVFKLVEINQQPRIKLSQDIGKMVIPGKKIVYRLYGQDSKPLLDLMTLAHEPAPVAGERILVRHPINPQMRAYVEPTSVKPLLNLVFDGSLRDSNPGHSGIVPEHVESL
;
A
#
# COMPACT_ATOMS: atom_id res chain seq x y z
N VAL A 1 -6.15 -25.87 29.54
CA VAL A 1 -5.01 -26.08 28.61
C VAL A 1 -3.90 -25.07 28.85
N GLY A 2 -4.14 -23.76 28.71
CA GLY A 2 -3.09 -22.74 28.90
C GLY A 2 -2.39 -22.80 30.27
N VAL A 3 -3.15 -22.95 31.36
CA VAL A 3 -2.61 -23.08 32.73
C VAL A 3 -1.69 -24.30 32.86
N VAL A 4 -2.19 -25.48 32.46
CA VAL A 4 -1.43 -26.74 32.52
C VAL A 4 -0.14 -26.66 31.69
N LEU A 5 -0.18 -26.04 30.51
CA LEU A 5 1.01 -25.85 29.69
C LEU A 5 2.02 -24.92 30.36
N HIS A 6 1.56 -23.87 31.03
CA HIS A 6 2.40 -22.98 31.81
C HIS A 6 3.09 -23.68 32.98
N GLU A 7 2.37 -24.53 33.72
CA GLU A 7 2.93 -25.36 34.79
C GLU A 7 4.01 -26.34 34.27
N LEU A 8 3.90 -26.77 33.02
CA LEU A 8 4.91 -27.59 32.33
C LEU A 8 6.06 -26.77 31.71
N GLY A 9 6.11 -25.45 31.93
CA GLY A 9 7.17 -24.57 31.46
C GLY A 9 6.96 -23.97 30.07
N TYR A 10 5.77 -24.10 29.47
CA TYR A 10 5.45 -23.51 28.16
C TYR A 10 4.69 -22.18 28.31
N LYS A 11 5.02 -21.17 27.49
CA LYS A 11 4.28 -19.89 27.50
C LYS A 11 3.04 -19.96 26.59
N PRO A 12 1.82 -19.71 27.10
CA PRO A 12 0.65 -19.54 26.23
C PRO A 12 0.82 -18.29 25.36
N ILE A 13 0.54 -18.42 24.05
CA ILE A 13 0.83 -17.36 23.06
C ILE A 13 -0.35 -16.41 22.89
N GLY A 14 -1.58 -16.92 22.91
CA GLY A 14 -2.75 -16.12 22.55
C GLY A 14 -4.03 -16.92 22.36
N VAL A 15 -5.08 -16.20 21.98
CA VAL A 15 -6.39 -16.74 21.60
C VAL A 15 -6.88 -16.12 20.28
N ARG A 16 -7.79 -16.82 19.60
CA ARG A 16 -8.42 -16.33 18.36
C ARG A 16 -9.92 -16.19 18.55
N ILE A 17 -10.46 -15.02 18.20
CA ILE A 17 -11.90 -14.73 18.12
C ILE A 17 -12.28 -14.79 16.64
N ASP A 18 -13.24 -15.64 16.30
CA ASP A 18 -13.62 -15.86 14.90
C ASP A 18 -15.11 -15.63 14.58
N SER A 19 -15.85 -15.11 15.54
CA SER A 19 -17.28 -14.85 15.40
C SER A 19 -17.79 -13.89 16.47
N GLY A 20 -18.99 -13.34 16.23
CA GLY A 20 -19.68 -12.42 17.14
C GLY A 20 -19.06 -11.01 17.21
N ASP A 21 -19.34 -10.31 18.31
CA ASP A 21 -18.87 -8.93 18.52
C ASP A 21 -17.39 -8.91 18.94
N LEU A 22 -16.52 -8.69 17.96
CA LEU A 22 -15.06 -8.74 18.13
C LEU A 22 -14.56 -7.69 19.14
N ALA A 23 -15.14 -6.49 19.13
CA ALA A 23 -14.73 -5.41 20.02
C ALA A 23 -15.13 -5.74 21.46
N TYR A 24 -16.37 -6.14 21.68
CA TYR A 24 -16.84 -6.58 22.99
C TYR A 24 -16.03 -7.77 23.51
N PHE A 25 -15.90 -8.84 22.72
CA PHE A 25 -15.23 -10.06 23.18
C PHE A 25 -13.75 -9.85 23.45
N SER A 26 -13.04 -9.06 22.64
CA SER A 26 -11.63 -8.76 22.93
C SER A 26 -11.45 -8.04 24.26
N ARG A 27 -12.32 -7.05 24.57
CA ARG A 27 -12.30 -6.34 25.86
C ARG A 27 -12.61 -7.27 27.03
N GLN A 28 -13.61 -8.13 26.90
CA GLN A 28 -13.93 -9.11 27.95
C GLN A 28 -12.80 -10.10 28.16
N ILE A 29 -12.25 -10.69 27.09
CA ILE A 29 -11.12 -11.63 27.18
C ILE A 29 -9.94 -10.98 27.88
N ARG A 30 -9.54 -9.76 27.47
CA ARG A 30 -8.43 -9.06 28.11
C ARG A 30 -8.70 -8.78 29.59
N LYS A 31 -9.92 -8.39 29.94
CA LYS A 31 -10.34 -8.18 31.33
C LYS A 31 -10.21 -9.46 32.14
N GLU A 32 -10.74 -10.57 31.66
CA GLU A 32 -10.67 -11.87 32.33
C GLU A 32 -9.21 -12.34 32.47
N PHE A 33 -8.37 -12.16 31.45
CA PHE A 33 -6.94 -12.46 31.52
C PHE A 33 -6.21 -11.64 32.59
N ARG A 34 -6.51 -10.35 32.70
CA ARG A 34 -5.95 -9.48 33.75
C ARG A 34 -6.38 -9.94 35.16
N LEU A 35 -7.65 -10.29 35.34
CA LEU A 35 -8.16 -10.81 36.62
C LEU A 35 -7.53 -12.15 36.97
N PHE A 36 -7.46 -13.06 36.01
CA PHE A 36 -6.86 -14.38 36.20
C PHE A 36 -5.38 -14.32 36.57
N ASP A 37 -4.62 -13.43 35.92
CA ASP A 37 -3.23 -13.18 36.28
C ASP A 37 -3.09 -12.62 37.70
N GLN A 38 -3.99 -11.73 38.13
CA GLN A 38 -3.95 -11.12 39.46
C GLN A 38 -4.36 -12.08 40.58
N GLU A 39 -5.42 -12.86 40.36
CA GLU A 39 -6.05 -13.66 41.41
C GLU A 39 -5.50 -15.09 41.48
N VAL A 40 -5.12 -15.66 40.33
CA VAL A 40 -4.76 -17.08 40.22
C VAL A 40 -3.27 -17.27 39.94
N MET A 41 -2.74 -16.70 38.86
CA MET A 41 -1.34 -16.93 38.47
C MET A 41 -0.35 -16.12 39.33
N LYS A 42 -0.76 -14.93 39.79
CA LYS A 42 0.08 -13.94 40.49
C LYS A 42 1.32 -13.51 39.69
N GLU A 43 1.26 -13.67 38.37
CA GLU A 43 2.27 -13.31 37.38
C GLU A 43 1.55 -12.93 36.07
N LYS A 44 2.17 -12.06 35.25
CA LYS A 44 1.60 -11.63 33.96
C LYS A 44 1.79 -12.69 32.88
N VAL A 45 0.96 -13.71 32.89
CA VAL A 45 1.04 -14.83 31.93
C VAL A 45 0.04 -14.66 30.80
N PHE A 46 -1.22 -14.37 31.11
CA PHE A 46 -2.32 -14.31 30.14
C PHE A 46 -2.64 -12.90 29.68
N SER A 47 -2.44 -11.89 30.52
CA SER A 47 -2.71 -10.49 30.19
C SER A 47 -1.82 -9.96 29.06
N GLU A 48 -0.69 -10.61 28.79
CA GLU A 48 0.20 -10.37 27.64
C GLU A 48 -0.07 -11.27 26.44
N ALA A 49 -0.99 -12.23 26.56
CA ALA A 49 -1.30 -13.14 25.46
C ALA A 49 -1.95 -12.39 24.30
N ASN A 50 -1.58 -12.75 23.07
CA ASN A 50 -2.06 -12.11 21.86
C ASN A 50 -3.56 -12.42 21.65
N ILE A 51 -4.38 -11.39 21.42
CA ILE A 51 -5.77 -11.54 21.01
C ILE A 51 -5.83 -11.32 19.50
N VAL A 52 -6.05 -12.42 18.76
CA VAL A 52 -6.19 -12.42 17.31
C VAL A 52 -7.67 -12.40 16.94
N ALA A 53 -8.09 -11.51 16.05
CA ALA A 53 -9.44 -11.52 15.49
C ALA A 53 -9.43 -11.86 14.00
N SER A 54 -10.34 -12.73 13.57
CA SER A 54 -10.48 -13.09 12.15
C SER A 54 -11.93 -13.44 11.84
N ASN A 55 -12.67 -12.60 11.12
CA ASN A 55 -14.01 -12.93 10.63
C ASN A 55 -14.51 -11.85 9.65
N ASP A 56 -14.52 -12.11 8.34
CA ASP A 56 -14.98 -11.16 7.31
C ASP A 56 -14.54 -9.70 7.52
N ILE A 57 -13.29 -9.54 7.95
CA ILE A 57 -12.72 -8.23 8.27
C ILE A 57 -12.40 -7.52 6.97
N ASN A 58 -12.83 -6.27 6.87
CA ASN A 58 -12.50 -5.35 5.79
C ASN A 58 -12.19 -3.96 6.38
N GLU A 59 -11.80 -3.01 5.53
CA GLU A 59 -11.42 -1.65 5.95
C GLU A 59 -12.51 -0.95 6.79
N LYS A 60 -13.80 -1.12 6.44
CA LYS A 60 -14.90 -0.52 7.19
C LYS A 60 -15.04 -1.11 8.59
N VAL A 61 -14.86 -2.43 8.70
CA VAL A 61 -14.87 -3.13 10.00
C VAL A 61 -13.68 -2.68 10.84
N LEU A 62 -12.48 -2.59 10.27
CA LEU A 62 -11.30 -2.10 10.98
C LEU A 62 -11.50 -0.68 11.52
N LEU A 63 -12.07 0.22 10.71
CA LEU A 63 -12.37 1.58 11.14
C LEU A 63 -13.41 1.59 12.28
N ALA A 64 -14.46 0.78 12.17
CA ALA A 64 -15.48 0.67 13.22
C ALA A 64 -14.87 0.15 14.54
N LEU A 65 -14.02 -0.87 14.48
CA LEU A 65 -13.31 -1.41 15.65
C LEU A 65 -12.36 -0.39 16.27
N ALA A 66 -11.68 0.43 15.46
CA ALA A 66 -10.81 1.50 15.94
C ALA A 66 -11.60 2.62 16.66
N VAL A 67 -12.79 2.98 16.14
CA VAL A 67 -13.67 4.00 16.74
C VAL A 67 -14.33 3.50 18.02
N GLU A 68 -14.81 2.26 18.04
CA GLU A 68 -15.45 1.66 19.23
C GLU A 68 -14.42 1.40 20.36
N GLY A 69 -13.16 1.20 19.99
CA GLY A 69 -12.09 0.76 20.87
C GLY A 69 -12.16 -0.75 21.14
N ASN A 70 -11.05 -1.46 20.97
CA ASN A 70 -10.97 -2.91 21.15
C ASN A 70 -9.62 -3.28 21.80
N GLU A 71 -9.46 -4.53 22.22
CA GLU A 71 -8.21 -5.06 22.83
C GLU A 71 -7.58 -6.16 21.95
N ILE A 72 -7.82 -6.10 20.63
CA ILE A 72 -7.29 -7.03 19.62
C ILE A 72 -5.87 -6.57 19.24
N ASP A 73 -4.88 -7.47 19.29
CA ASP A 73 -3.51 -7.13 18.92
C ASP A 73 -3.20 -7.51 17.46
N THR A 74 -3.92 -8.47 16.87
CA THR A 74 -3.68 -8.95 15.51
C THR A 74 -4.97 -9.17 14.74
N PHE A 75 -5.03 -8.70 13.49
CA PHE A 75 -6.15 -8.92 12.58
C PHE A 75 -5.78 -9.92 11.48
N GLY A 76 -6.49 -11.03 11.44
CA GLY A 76 -6.43 -12.01 10.35
C GLY A 76 -7.43 -11.67 9.26
N ILE A 77 -6.96 -11.14 8.13
CA ILE A 77 -7.80 -10.73 7.01
C ILE A 77 -7.62 -11.71 5.85
N GLY A 78 -8.70 -12.44 5.51
CA GLY A 78 -8.71 -13.43 4.44
C GLY A 78 -9.30 -12.88 3.14
N THR A 79 -10.51 -13.34 2.82
CA THR A 79 -11.20 -13.13 1.53
C THR A 79 -11.14 -11.70 1.01
N HIS A 80 -11.46 -10.71 1.84
CA HIS A 80 -11.47 -9.30 1.43
C HIS A 80 -10.12 -8.79 0.92
N LEU A 81 -9.01 -9.20 1.55
CA LEU A 81 -7.66 -8.79 1.17
C LEU A 81 -7.18 -9.53 -0.08
N VAL A 82 -7.30 -10.87 -0.08
CA VAL A 82 -6.73 -11.70 -1.16
C VAL A 82 -7.49 -11.59 -2.48
N THR A 83 -8.78 -11.28 -2.44
CA THR A 83 -9.61 -11.13 -3.64
C THR A 83 -9.77 -9.68 -4.09
N CYS A 84 -9.27 -8.72 -3.31
CA CYS A 84 -9.57 -7.30 -3.49
C CYS A 84 -11.07 -7.06 -3.68
N GLN A 85 -11.92 -7.61 -2.82
CA GLN A 85 -13.36 -7.82 -3.10
C GLN A 85 -14.13 -6.57 -3.56
N SER A 86 -13.73 -5.37 -3.11
CA SER A 86 -14.33 -4.10 -3.54
C SER A 86 -14.03 -3.75 -5.00
N GLN A 87 -12.84 -4.12 -5.48
CA GLN A 87 -12.37 -3.92 -6.85
C GLN A 87 -11.40 -5.05 -7.24
N PRO A 88 -11.91 -6.20 -7.70
CA PRO A 88 -11.10 -7.40 -7.95
C PRO A 88 -10.19 -7.29 -9.18
N ALA A 89 -10.26 -6.17 -9.93
CA ALA A 89 -9.45 -5.92 -11.11
C ALA A 89 -8.94 -4.47 -11.14
N LEU A 90 -7.64 -4.32 -11.43
CA LEU A 90 -6.99 -3.01 -11.55
C LEU A 90 -7.31 -2.30 -12.88
N GLY A 91 -7.67 -3.06 -13.92
CA GLY A 91 -7.98 -2.51 -15.24
C GLY A 91 -6.74 -2.13 -16.08
N CYS A 92 -5.58 -2.73 -15.81
CA CYS A 92 -4.36 -2.49 -16.58
C CYS A 92 -4.52 -2.82 -18.07
N VAL A 93 -3.87 -2.04 -18.92
CA VAL A 93 -3.87 -2.24 -20.38
C VAL A 93 -2.47 -2.16 -20.94
N PHE A 94 -2.20 -2.99 -21.96
CA PHE A 94 -1.03 -2.86 -22.82
C PHE A 94 -1.43 -2.21 -24.14
N LYS A 95 -0.66 -1.22 -24.60
CA LYS A 95 -0.92 -0.47 -25.83
C LYS A 95 0.39 -0.17 -26.54
N LEU A 96 0.38 -0.38 -27.86
CA LEU A 96 1.45 0.06 -28.74
C LEU A 96 1.43 1.59 -28.87
N VAL A 97 2.56 2.23 -28.59
CA VAL A 97 2.70 3.70 -28.64
C VAL A 97 3.60 4.18 -29.77
N GLU A 98 4.43 3.30 -30.34
CA GLU A 98 5.42 3.66 -31.36
C GLU A 98 5.87 2.42 -32.16
N ILE A 99 6.08 2.57 -33.48
CA ILE A 99 6.74 1.58 -34.35
C ILE A 99 7.73 2.33 -35.23
N ASN A 100 8.99 1.86 -35.33
CA ASN A 100 10.00 2.47 -36.20
C ASN A 100 10.12 4.00 -35.99
N GLN A 101 10.11 4.44 -34.72
CA GLN A 101 10.13 5.86 -34.33
C GLN A 101 8.92 6.68 -34.79
N GLN A 102 7.86 6.03 -35.29
CA GLN A 102 6.60 6.65 -35.68
C GLN A 102 5.56 6.45 -34.57
N PRO A 103 5.08 7.54 -33.93
CA PRO A 103 4.09 7.45 -32.86
C PRO A 103 2.77 6.84 -33.34
N ARG A 104 2.11 6.07 -32.47
CA ARG A 104 0.82 5.42 -32.73
C ARG A 104 -0.21 5.90 -31.73
N ILE A 105 -1.36 6.31 -32.26
CA ILE A 105 -2.54 6.68 -31.47
C ILE A 105 -3.69 5.76 -31.83
N LYS A 106 -4.41 5.30 -30.81
CA LYS A 106 -5.70 4.64 -30.97
C LYS A 106 -6.80 5.66 -30.72
N LEU A 107 -7.61 5.92 -31.74
CA LEU A 107 -8.81 6.75 -31.60
C LEU A 107 -9.90 5.95 -30.88
N SER A 108 -10.64 6.65 -30.03
CA SER A 108 -11.73 6.13 -29.22
C SER A 108 -12.79 7.22 -29.11
N GLN A 109 -14.07 6.83 -29.08
CA GLN A 109 -15.16 7.77 -28.77
C GLN A 109 -15.07 8.26 -27.31
N ASP A 110 -14.46 7.43 -26.44
CA ASP A 110 -14.13 7.79 -25.07
C ASP A 110 -12.72 8.39 -25.03
N ILE A 111 -12.65 9.69 -24.71
CA ILE A 111 -11.43 10.49 -24.65
C ILE A 111 -10.45 9.93 -23.61
N GLY A 112 -10.95 9.41 -22.49
CA GLY A 112 -10.12 8.83 -21.43
C GLY A 112 -9.44 7.53 -21.84
N LYS A 113 -9.90 6.89 -22.92
CA LYS A 113 -9.32 5.65 -23.48
C LYS A 113 -8.39 5.90 -24.66
N MET A 114 -8.16 7.16 -25.03
CA MET A 114 -7.17 7.49 -26.06
C MET A 114 -5.75 7.27 -25.53
N VAL A 115 -4.91 6.68 -26.38
CA VAL A 115 -3.52 6.40 -26.06
C VAL A 115 -2.68 7.66 -26.29
N ILE A 116 -1.87 8.06 -25.30
CA ILE A 116 -0.86 9.11 -25.49
C ILE A 116 0.27 8.52 -26.37
N PRO A 117 0.52 9.05 -27.58
CA PRO A 117 1.43 8.45 -28.54
C PRO A 117 2.91 8.65 -28.17
N GLY A 118 3.80 7.85 -28.77
CA GLY A 118 5.27 7.97 -28.65
C GLY A 118 5.88 7.21 -27.46
N LYS A 119 7.18 6.91 -27.54
CA LYS A 119 7.97 6.38 -26.41
C LYS A 119 8.16 7.46 -25.34
N LYS A 120 7.88 7.13 -24.08
CA LYS A 120 7.79 8.11 -22.99
C LYS A 120 8.63 7.69 -21.78
N ILE A 121 9.07 8.69 -21.03
CA ILE A 121 9.70 8.56 -19.71
C ILE A 121 8.80 9.29 -18.71
N VAL A 122 8.77 8.80 -17.46
CA VAL A 122 7.97 9.39 -16.39
C VAL A 122 8.89 9.81 -15.25
N TYR A 123 8.68 11.02 -14.76
CA TYR A 123 9.41 11.61 -13.64
C TYR A 123 8.42 12.02 -12.55
N ARG A 124 8.75 11.75 -11.29
CA ARG A 124 8.08 12.34 -10.14
C ARG A 124 8.78 13.63 -9.75
N LEU A 125 8.01 14.71 -9.70
CA LEU A 125 8.48 16.03 -9.29
C LEU A 125 8.16 16.25 -7.83
N TYR A 126 9.14 16.71 -7.05
CA TYR A 126 8.99 16.96 -5.61
C TYR A 126 9.02 18.45 -5.27
N GLY A 127 8.28 18.82 -4.24
CA GLY A 127 8.24 20.16 -3.66
C GLY A 127 9.25 20.34 -2.51
N GLN A 128 9.23 21.52 -1.89
CA GLN A 128 10.15 21.85 -0.79
C GLN A 128 10.00 20.93 0.44
N ASP A 129 8.82 20.37 0.66
CA ASP A 129 8.51 19.47 1.78
C ASP A 129 8.80 17.99 1.46
N SER A 130 9.54 17.71 0.39
CA SER A 130 9.80 16.35 -0.11
C SER A 130 8.54 15.55 -0.44
N LYS A 131 7.38 16.22 -0.58
CA LYS A 131 6.16 15.57 -1.06
C LYS A 131 6.10 15.61 -2.58
N PRO A 132 5.54 14.54 -3.19
CA PRO A 132 5.32 14.52 -4.63
C PRO A 132 4.28 15.57 -5.02
N LEU A 133 4.63 16.41 -5.99
CA LEU A 133 3.74 17.39 -6.60
C LEU A 133 2.90 16.75 -7.71
N LEU A 134 3.56 16.04 -8.62
CA LEU A 134 2.96 15.37 -9.77
C LEU A 134 3.94 14.38 -10.42
N ASP A 135 3.39 13.52 -11.28
CA ASP A 135 4.17 12.72 -12.23
C ASP A 135 4.11 13.40 -13.61
N LEU A 136 5.28 13.75 -14.14
CA LEU A 136 5.47 14.36 -15.45
C LEU A 136 5.88 13.28 -16.46
N MET A 137 5.13 13.21 -17.55
CA MET A 137 5.42 12.34 -18.68
C MET A 137 6.05 13.16 -19.81
N THR A 138 7.22 12.75 -20.29
CA THR A 138 7.93 13.36 -21.43
C THR A 138 8.14 12.33 -22.53
N LEU A 139 8.44 12.79 -23.75
CA LEU A 139 8.98 11.92 -24.78
C LEU A 139 10.40 11.48 -24.40
N ALA A 140 10.79 10.28 -24.84
CA ALA A 140 12.07 9.70 -24.45
C ALA A 140 13.31 10.44 -24.99
N HIS A 141 13.14 11.34 -25.97
CA HIS A 141 14.21 12.18 -26.52
C HIS A 141 14.20 13.60 -25.96
N GLU A 142 13.19 13.98 -25.17
CA GLU A 142 13.17 15.27 -24.50
C GLU A 142 14.17 15.28 -23.34
N PRO A 143 14.80 16.42 -23.04
CA PRO A 143 15.66 16.54 -21.87
C PRO A 143 14.86 16.26 -20.60
N ALA A 144 15.51 15.60 -19.64
CA ALA A 144 14.91 15.40 -18.33
C ALA A 144 14.64 16.74 -17.65
N PRO A 145 13.53 16.89 -16.89
CA PRO A 145 13.31 18.08 -16.08
C PRO A 145 14.42 18.20 -15.02
N VAL A 146 14.82 19.44 -14.74
CA VAL A 146 15.92 19.75 -13.84
C VAL A 146 15.37 20.39 -12.56
N ALA A 147 15.96 20.03 -11.41
CA ALA A 147 15.62 20.66 -10.14
C ALA A 147 15.98 22.16 -10.17
N GLY A 148 15.09 23.01 -9.65
CA GLY A 148 15.22 24.47 -9.66
C GLY A 148 14.86 25.12 -11.01
N GLU A 149 14.54 24.34 -12.04
CA GLU A 149 14.11 24.89 -13.33
C GLU A 149 12.59 24.88 -13.47
N ARG A 150 12.04 26.04 -13.84
CA ARG A 150 10.60 26.22 -14.04
C ARG A 150 10.14 25.51 -15.32
N ILE A 151 9.23 24.56 -15.18
CA ILE A 151 8.62 23.81 -16.29
C ILE A 151 7.12 24.06 -16.38
N LEU A 152 6.60 24.20 -17.61
CA LEU A 152 5.16 24.26 -17.88
C LEU A 152 4.61 22.85 -18.02
N VAL A 153 3.79 22.43 -17.05
CA VAL A 153 3.08 21.15 -17.09
C VAL A 153 1.65 21.35 -17.58
N ARG A 154 1.12 20.36 -18.31
CA ARG A 154 -0.23 20.39 -18.88
C ARG A 154 -0.95 19.10 -18.57
N HIS A 155 -2.24 19.18 -18.29
CA HIS A 155 -3.07 17.99 -18.17
C HIS A 155 -3.17 17.32 -19.55
N PRO A 156 -3.05 15.98 -19.64
CA PRO A 156 -3.01 15.26 -20.92
C PRO A 156 -4.33 15.28 -21.72
N ILE A 157 -5.39 15.87 -21.18
CA ILE A 157 -6.76 15.81 -21.73
C ILE A 157 -7.39 17.18 -21.70
N ASN A 158 -7.33 17.89 -20.57
CA ASN A 158 -7.90 19.22 -20.42
C ASN A 158 -6.85 20.32 -20.73
N PRO A 159 -6.88 20.98 -21.89
CA PRO A 159 -5.85 21.95 -22.28
C PRO A 159 -5.82 23.22 -21.42
N GLN A 160 -6.93 23.51 -20.71
CA GLN A 160 -7.01 24.66 -19.82
C GLN A 160 -6.31 24.41 -18.48
N MET A 161 -6.15 23.13 -18.09
CA MET A 161 -5.45 22.75 -16.88
C MET A 161 -3.94 22.68 -17.17
N ARG A 162 -3.26 23.74 -16.76
CA ARG A 162 -1.81 23.87 -16.89
C ARG A 162 -1.26 24.67 -15.71
N ALA A 163 -0.04 24.35 -15.30
CA ALA A 163 0.64 25.02 -14.21
C ALA A 163 2.13 25.16 -14.53
N TYR A 164 2.76 26.18 -13.96
CA TYR A 164 4.21 26.20 -13.89
C TYR A 164 4.63 25.54 -12.57
N VAL A 165 5.61 24.65 -12.64
CA VAL A 165 6.17 23.96 -11.48
C VAL A 165 7.69 24.17 -11.50
N GLU A 166 8.26 24.41 -10.33
CA GLU A 166 9.71 24.45 -10.13
C GLU A 166 10.05 23.36 -9.10
N PRO A 167 10.48 22.17 -9.55
CA PRO A 167 10.71 21.05 -8.65
C PRO A 167 11.99 21.26 -7.84
N THR A 168 11.99 20.88 -6.57
CA THR A 168 13.22 20.84 -5.76
C THR A 168 14.03 19.58 -6.00
N SER A 169 13.36 18.51 -6.44
CA SER A 169 13.97 17.23 -6.80
C SER A 169 13.12 16.53 -7.87
N VAL A 170 13.80 15.70 -8.67
CA VAL A 170 13.23 14.97 -9.81
C VAL A 170 13.65 13.50 -9.70
N LYS A 171 12.70 12.58 -9.64
CA LYS A 171 12.95 11.13 -9.61
C LYS A 171 12.43 10.46 -10.89
N PRO A 172 13.26 9.83 -11.74
CA PRO A 172 12.74 8.97 -12.81
C PRO A 172 12.04 7.75 -12.21
N LEU A 173 10.86 7.40 -12.75
CA LEU A 173 10.04 6.30 -12.24
C LEU A 173 10.20 4.99 -13.02
N LEU A 174 10.67 5.05 -14.27
CA LEU A 174 10.88 3.88 -15.11
C LEU A 174 12.35 3.50 -15.13
N ASN A 175 12.67 2.33 -14.57
CA ASN A 175 14.02 1.76 -14.57
C ASN A 175 14.15 0.64 -15.60
N LEU A 176 15.30 0.56 -16.28
CA LEU A 176 15.58 -0.52 -17.22
C LEU A 176 15.86 -1.82 -16.47
N VAL A 177 14.94 -2.78 -16.54
CA VAL A 177 15.07 -4.09 -15.90
C VAL A 177 15.57 -5.18 -16.86
N PHE A 178 15.36 -5.00 -18.17
CA PHE A 178 15.68 -6.01 -19.17
C PHE A 178 15.89 -5.39 -20.57
N ASP A 179 17.00 -5.73 -21.21
CA ASP A 179 17.36 -5.33 -22.60
C ASP A 179 18.00 -6.47 -23.42
N GLY A 180 17.64 -7.72 -23.10
CA GLY A 180 18.27 -8.93 -23.64
C GLY A 180 19.02 -9.72 -22.58
N SER A 181 19.33 -9.08 -21.45
CA SER A 181 19.76 -9.69 -20.20
C SER A 181 19.06 -9.01 -19.03
N LEU A 182 18.80 -9.75 -17.95
CA LEU A 182 18.31 -9.15 -16.71
C LEU A 182 19.37 -8.20 -16.17
N ARG A 183 18.96 -6.98 -15.81
CA ARG A 183 19.82 -6.03 -15.10
C ARG A 183 19.67 -6.30 -13.59
N ASP A 184 20.78 -6.21 -12.84
CA ASP A 184 20.78 -6.33 -11.38
C ASP A 184 20.07 -5.12 -10.76
N SER A 185 18.74 -5.21 -10.69
CA SER A 185 17.89 -4.18 -10.10
C SER A 185 16.75 -4.79 -9.29
N ASN A 186 16.91 -6.03 -8.81
CA ASN A 186 15.92 -6.64 -7.93
C ASN A 186 16.26 -6.31 -6.48
N PRO A 187 15.58 -5.36 -5.83
CA PRO A 187 15.82 -5.03 -4.42
C PRO A 187 15.47 -6.19 -3.46
N GLY A 188 14.87 -7.27 -3.97
CA GLY A 188 14.37 -8.38 -3.16
C GLY A 188 13.23 -7.94 -2.22
N HIS A 189 12.64 -8.89 -1.50
CA HIS A 189 11.52 -8.59 -0.60
C HIS A 189 11.89 -7.58 0.50
N SER A 190 13.12 -7.63 1.01
CA SER A 190 13.62 -6.77 2.09
C SER A 190 13.79 -5.31 1.69
N GLY A 191 13.98 -5.01 0.41
CA GLY A 191 14.11 -3.62 -0.07
C GLY A 191 12.76 -2.98 -0.44
N ILE A 192 11.77 -3.78 -0.84
CA ILE A 192 10.48 -3.28 -1.32
C ILE A 192 9.61 -2.71 -0.19
N VAL A 193 9.56 -3.39 0.96
CA VAL A 193 8.69 -2.98 2.07
C VAL A 193 9.10 -1.62 2.66
N PRO A 194 10.39 -1.37 2.99
CA PRO A 194 10.82 -0.06 3.46
C PRO A 194 10.56 1.05 2.44
N GLU A 195 10.84 0.84 1.15
CA GLU A 195 10.58 1.85 0.11
C GLU A 195 9.09 2.20 0.02
N HIS A 196 8.21 1.20 0.16
CA HIS A 196 6.77 1.46 0.16
C HIS A 196 6.34 2.28 1.39
N VAL A 197 6.85 1.95 2.58
CA VAL A 197 6.54 2.69 3.82
C VAL A 197 7.04 4.14 3.75
N GLU A 198 8.24 4.37 3.22
CA GLU A 198 8.77 5.73 3.02
C GLU A 198 7.97 6.56 1.99
N SER A 199 7.20 5.90 1.12
CA SER A 199 6.42 6.57 0.07
C SER A 199 5.01 7.01 0.48
N LEU A 200 4.51 6.52 1.63
CA LEU A 200 3.18 6.81 2.18
C LEU A 200 3.22 8.06 3.09
#